data_AF-A0A537J7R4-F1
#
_entry.id   AF-A0A537J7R4-F1
#
_cell.length_a   1.000
_cell.length_b   1.000
_cell.length_c   1.000
_cell.angle_alpha   90.00
_cell.angle_beta   90.00
_cell.angle_gamma   90.00
#
_symmetry.space_group_name_H-M   'P 1'
#
loop_
_entity.id
_entity.type
_entity.pdbx_description
1 polymer ?
#
loop_
_entity_poly.entity_id
_entity_poly.type
_entity_poly.pdbx_seq_one_letter_code
_entity_poly.pdbx_strand_id
1 'polypeptide(L)' 'MVEADPIADEHGVPFLIVYGISGNTHRFWSIANARQKIGYAPEDDSQVNFADRIAAIARAARR' A
#
# COMPACT_ATOMS: atom_id res chain seq x y z
N MET A 1 -18.17 18.19 14.41
CA MET A 1 -16.72 18.06 14.22
C MET A 1 -16.37 16.66 14.67
N VAL A 2 -15.63 15.88 13.86
CA VAL A 2 -15.13 14.57 14.31
C VAL A 2 -13.74 14.83 14.84
N GLU A 3 -13.56 14.68 16.15
CA GLU A 3 -12.25 14.72 16.78
C GLU A 3 -11.52 13.42 16.43
N ALA A 4 -10.27 13.53 16.00
CA ALA A 4 -9.40 12.39 15.69
C ALA A 4 -8.21 12.40 16.64
N ASP A 5 -7.75 11.21 17.00
CA ASP A 5 -6.55 11.09 17.82
C ASP A 5 -5.33 11.73 17.12
N PRO A 6 -4.40 12.33 17.87
CA PRO A 6 -3.19 12.90 17.30
C PRO A 6 -2.38 11.85 16.53
N ILE A 7 -2.05 12.14 15.28
CA ILE A 7 -1.25 11.26 14.40
C ILE A 7 0.24 11.64 14.35
N ALA A 8 0.69 12.51 15.27
CA ALA A 8 2.01 13.08 15.21
C ALA A 8 3.13 12.02 15.25
N ASP A 9 4.21 12.26 14.51
CA ASP A 9 5.40 11.41 14.54
C ASP A 9 6.30 11.72 15.76
N GLU A 10 7.45 11.04 15.83
CA GLU A 10 8.42 11.22 16.92
C GLU A 10 9.07 12.62 16.95
N HIS A 11 8.88 13.41 15.88
CA HIS A 11 9.37 14.78 15.75
C HIS A 11 8.26 15.82 15.94
N GLY A 12 7.03 15.38 16.24
CA GLY A 12 5.89 16.26 16.47
C GLY A 12 5.22 16.79 15.20
N VAL A 13 5.50 16.20 14.03
CA VAL A 13 4.85 16.60 12.77
C VAL A 13 3.37 16.20 12.80
N PRO A 14 2.41 17.14 12.66
CA PRO A 14 1.00 16.88 12.93
C PRO A 14 0.24 16.22 11.77
N PHE A 15 0.92 15.88 10.68
CA PHE A 15 0.33 15.26 9.51
C PHE A 15 1.17 14.07 9.04
N LEU A 16 0.54 13.15 8.31
CA LEU A 16 1.17 11.95 7.79
C LEU A 16 1.10 11.94 6.25
N ILE A 17 2.20 11.59 5.60
CA ILE A 17 2.24 11.29 4.16
C ILE A 17 2.31 9.77 4.02
N VAL A 18 1.39 9.19 3.25
CA VAL A 18 1.28 7.74 3.04
C VAL A 18 1.11 7.39 1.58
N TYR A 19 1.56 6.19 1.21
CA TYR A 19 1.29 5.60 -0.08
C TYR A 19 0.02 4.73 0.01
N GLY A 20 -1.04 5.15 -0.69
CA GLY A 20 -2.29 4.39 -0.81
C GLY A 20 -2.17 3.28 -1.84
N ILE A 21 -1.56 2.16 -1.45
CA ILE A 21 -1.39 0.98 -2.30
C ILE A 21 -1.86 -0.28 -1.56
N SER A 22 -2.32 -1.28 -2.31
CA SER A 22 -2.64 -2.60 -1.79
C SER A 22 -1.41 -3.30 -1.17
N GLY A 23 -1.62 -4.43 -0.49
CA GLY A 23 -0.61 -5.24 0.18
C GLY A 23 0.34 -5.99 -0.74
N ASN A 24 0.67 -5.44 -1.92
CA ASN A 24 1.40 -6.10 -2.99
C ASN A 24 2.76 -6.65 -2.50
N THR A 25 3.01 -7.92 -2.80
CA THR A 25 4.28 -8.64 -2.60
C THR A 25 5.48 -7.92 -3.25
N HIS A 26 5.38 -7.40 -4.48
CA HIS A 26 6.44 -6.59 -5.12
C HIS A 26 6.15 -5.08 -5.11
N ARG A 27 5.71 -4.53 -3.97
CA ARG A 27 5.60 -3.08 -3.81
C ARG A 27 6.99 -2.42 -3.82
N PHE A 28 7.08 -1.23 -4.41
CA PHE A 28 8.28 -0.40 -4.38
C PHE A 28 8.29 0.59 -3.20
N TRP A 29 7.12 1.02 -2.75
CA TRP A 29 6.99 1.98 -1.66
C TRP A 29 6.68 1.29 -0.33
N SER A 30 7.25 1.81 0.74
CA SER A 30 6.95 1.35 2.10
C SER A 30 5.64 1.94 2.60
N ILE A 31 4.81 1.11 3.24
CA ILE A 31 3.58 1.52 3.94
C ILE A 31 3.72 1.38 5.47
N ALA A 32 4.95 1.26 5.99
CA ALA A 32 5.22 1.00 7.41
C ALA A 32 4.59 2.05 8.33
N ASN A 33 4.74 3.33 8.01
CA ASN A 33 4.20 4.42 8.83
C ASN A 33 2.67 4.37 8.89
N ALA A 34 2.00 4.05 7.76
CA ALA A 34 0.55 3.92 7.72
C ALA A 34 0.06 2.72 8.56
N ARG A 35 0.77 1.58 8.50
CA ARG A 35 0.48 0.42 9.35
C ARG A 35 0.59 0.76 10.83
N GLN A 36 1.66 1.46 11.22
CA GLN A 36 1.95 1.75 12.62
C GLN A 36 1.06 2.86 13.20
N LYS A 37 0.79 3.93 12.44
CA LYS A 37 0.12 5.13 12.97
C LYS A 37 -1.39 5.10 12.84
N ILE A 38 -1.92 4.47 11.79
CA ILE A 38 -3.36 4.49 11.49
C ILE A 38 -3.95 3.10 11.26
N GLY A 39 -3.19 2.03 11.54
CA GLY A 39 -3.66 0.65 11.38
C GLY A 39 -3.95 0.27 9.93
N TYR A 40 -3.35 0.94 8.94
CA TYR A 40 -3.63 0.69 7.54
C TYR A 40 -3.21 -0.73 7.14
N ALA A 41 -4.18 -1.61 6.88
CA ALA A 41 -3.96 -3.02 6.58
C ALA A 41 -4.67 -3.42 5.27
N PRO A 42 -4.09 -3.12 4.09
CA PRO A 42 -4.69 -3.52 2.83
C PRO A 42 -4.69 -5.06 2.68
N GLU A 43 -5.81 -5.60 2.21
CA GLU A 43 -6.06 -7.05 2.13
C GLU A 43 -5.73 -7.63 0.74
N ASP A 44 -5.77 -6.81 -0.30
CA ASP A 44 -5.53 -7.25 -1.67
C ASP A 44 -4.04 -7.34 -2.02
N ASP A 45 -3.70 -8.28 -2.91
CA ASP A 45 -2.40 -8.38 -3.57
C ASP A 45 -2.57 -8.54 -5.08
N SER A 46 -2.09 -7.55 -5.83
CA SER A 46 -2.15 -7.54 -7.29
C SER A 46 -1.30 -8.62 -7.96
N GLN A 47 -0.20 -9.07 -7.34
CA GLN A 47 0.58 -10.20 -7.88
C GLN A 47 -0.26 -11.48 -7.90
N VAL A 48 -1.11 -11.68 -6.89
CA VAL A 48 -1.98 -12.86 -6.80
C VAL A 48 -3.22 -12.68 -7.66
N ASN A 49 -3.95 -11.57 -7.47
CA ASN A 49 -5.24 -11.35 -8.11
C ASN A 49 -5.15 -11.25 -9.64
N PHE A 50 -4.02 -10.82 -10.19
CA PHE A 50 -3.83 -10.62 -11.63
C PHE A 50 -2.76 -11.52 -12.26
N ALA A 51 -2.26 -12.53 -11.54
CA ALA A 51 -1.19 -13.41 -12.00
C ALA A 51 -1.43 -13.95 -13.42
N ASP A 52 -2.61 -14.53 -13.66
CA ASP A 52 -2.96 -15.17 -14.93
C ASP A 52 -3.03 -14.18 -16.09
N ARG A 53 -3.58 -12.99 -15.84
CA ARG A 53 -3.71 -11.93 -16.86
C ARG A 53 -2.35 -11.38 -17.24
N ILE A 54 -1.48 -11.14 -16.25
CA ILE A 54 -0.10 -10.70 -16.48
C ILE A 54 0.65 -11.77 -17.29
N ALA A 55 0.51 -13.04 -16.93
CA ALA A 55 1.15 -14.15 -17.64
C ALA A 55 0.67 -14.27 -19.09
N ALA A 56 -0.63 -14.06 -19.35
CA ALA A 56 -1.18 -14.04 -20.71
C ALA A 56 -0.56 -12.93 -21.57
N ILE A 57 -0.50 -11.70 -21.04
CA ILE A 57 0.10 -10.55 -21.73
C ILE A 57 1.60 -10.78 -21.99
N ALA A 58 2.34 -11.27 -20.99
CA ALA A 58 3.77 -11.53 -21.11
C ALA A 58 4.10 -12.61 -22.16
N ARG A 59 3.24 -13.63 -22.31
CA ARG A 59 3.38 -14.65 -23.36
C ARG A 59 3.05 -14.10 -24.75
N ALA A 60 2.04 -13.25 -24.86
CA ALA A 60 1.66 -12.63 -26.13
C ALA A 60 2.76 -11.71 -26.67
N ALA A 61 3.40 -10.92 -25.80
CA ALA A 61 4.47 -10.01 -26.19
C ALA A 61 5.79 -10.69 -26.63
N ARG A 62 5.92 -12.00 -26.40
CA ARG A 62 7.09 -12.80 -26.81
C ARG A 62 6.96 -13.41 -28.22
N ARG A 63 5.79 -13.28 -28.86
CA ARG A 63 5.54 -13.73 -30.23
C ARG A 63 5.71 -12.58 -31.21
#